data_AF-A0A3B8RJ22-F1
#
_entry.id   AF-A0A3B8RJ22-F1
#
_cell.length_a   1.000
_cell.length_b   1.000
_cell.length_c   1.000
_cell.angle_alpha   90.00
_cell.angle_beta   90.00
_cell.angle_gamma   90.00
#
_symmetry.space_group_name_H-M   'P 1'
#
loop_
_entity.id
_entity.type
_entity.pdbx_description
1 polymer ?
#
loop_
_entity_poly.entity_id
_entity_poly.type
_entity_poly.pdbx_seq_one_letter_code
_entity_poly.pdbx_strand_id
1 'polypeptide(L)'
;VVDYKLGGKKPSTEDLYKGLSLQLPLYMYAAKKLIQAQLKKDYDPAGSEIYSLKYSEEKFGRQPIKLSRKKTTAVEDVELNEELIKICLEAVERYIAAIQEGKFHLSMLEDREAKVCQYCNFRAICRIQEAGCRISNI
;
A
#
# COMPACT_ATOMS: atom_id res chain seq x y z
N VAL A 1 -11.09 -8.44 4.31
CA VAL A 1 -11.17 -8.41 2.82
C VAL A 1 -10.10 -9.32 2.23
N VAL A 2 -10.38 -10.03 1.13
CA VAL A 2 -9.39 -10.90 0.45
C VAL A 2 -9.24 -10.46 -1.00
N ASP A 3 -8.00 -10.25 -1.44
CA ASP A 3 -7.66 -9.83 -2.81
C ASP A 3 -6.85 -10.93 -3.53
N TYR A 4 -7.34 -11.40 -4.66
CA TYR A 4 -6.74 -12.52 -5.40
C TYR A 4 -5.68 -11.99 -6.38
N LYS A 5 -4.45 -12.49 -6.29
CA LYS A 5 -3.34 -12.06 -7.15
C LYS A 5 -2.63 -13.22 -7.81
N LEU A 6 -2.41 -13.11 -9.12
CA LEU A 6 -1.56 -14.02 -9.91
C LEU A 6 -0.07 -13.82 -9.64
N GLY A 7 0.31 -12.64 -9.13
CA GLY A 7 1.70 -12.33 -8.84
C GLY A 7 1.92 -10.97 -8.20
N GLY A 8 3.17 -10.51 -8.23
CA GLY A 8 3.63 -9.38 -7.45
C GLY A 8 4.24 -9.77 -6.10
N LYS A 9 4.96 -8.83 -5.50
CA LYS A 9 5.51 -8.95 -4.15
C LYS A 9 4.45 -8.47 -3.17
N LYS A 10 4.27 -9.20 -2.07
CA LYS A 10 3.47 -8.75 -0.94
C LYS A 10 4.03 -7.41 -0.42
N PRO A 11 3.18 -6.40 -0.16
CA PRO A 11 3.62 -5.14 0.44
C PRO A 11 4.42 -5.39 1.72
N SER A 12 5.54 -4.69 1.86
CA SER A 12 6.27 -4.70 3.12
C SER A 12 5.55 -3.84 4.15
N THR A 13 5.81 -4.09 5.44
CA THR A 13 5.32 -3.23 6.54
C THR A 13 5.69 -1.77 6.33
N GLU A 14 6.89 -1.50 5.79
CA GLU A 14 7.36 -0.15 5.49
C GLU A 14 6.55 0.49 4.34
N ASP A 15 6.20 -0.27 3.30
CA ASP A 15 5.35 0.23 2.22
C ASP A 15 3.95 0.62 2.72
N LEU A 16 3.43 -0.09 3.73
CA LEU A 16 2.17 0.24 4.38
C LEU A 16 2.29 1.55 5.17
N TYR A 17 3.31 1.68 6.04
CA TYR A 17 3.52 2.91 6.83
C TYR A 17 3.79 4.14 5.96
N LYS A 18 4.53 3.98 4.85
CA LYS A 18 4.81 5.07 3.89
C LYS A 18 3.60 5.42 3.02
N GLY A 19 2.49 4.69 3.12
CA GLY A 19 1.31 4.89 2.27
C GLY A 19 1.53 4.53 0.80
N LEU A 20 2.49 3.67 0.49
CA LEU A 20 2.80 3.24 -0.89
C LEU A 20 1.88 2.10 -1.37
N SER A 21 1.27 1.36 -0.44
CA SER A 21 0.39 0.23 -0.75
C SER A 21 -0.99 0.42 -0.12
N LEU A 22 -1.90 1.05 -0.85
CA LEU A 22 -3.18 1.53 -0.32
C LEU A 22 -4.39 0.64 -0.64
N GLN A 23 -4.26 -0.28 -1.61
CA GLN A 23 -5.40 -1.05 -2.15
C GLN A 23 -6.20 -1.78 -1.06
N LEU A 24 -5.54 -2.61 -0.25
CA LEU A 24 -6.20 -3.40 0.79
C LEU A 24 -6.70 -2.58 1.99
N PRO A 25 -5.93 -1.63 2.54
CA PRO A 25 -6.43 -0.69 3.55
C PRO A 25 -7.68 0.07 3.11
N LEU A 26 -7.69 0.56 1.86
CA LEU A 26 -8.84 1.25 1.29
C LEU A 26 -10.06 0.33 1.17
N TYR A 27 -9.88 -0.93 0.75
CA TYR A 27 -10.98 -1.89 0.71
C TYR A 27 -11.53 -2.23 2.09
N MET A 28 -10.68 -2.33 3.12
CA MET A 28 -11.14 -2.53 4.49
C MET A 28 -12.00 -1.35 4.95
N TYR A 29 -11.56 -0.13 4.70
CA TYR A 29 -12.33 1.08 5.00
C TYR A 29 -13.67 1.10 4.27
N ALA A 30 -13.66 0.86 2.96
CA ALA A 30 -14.88 0.82 2.15
C ALA A 30 -15.85 -0.25 2.65
N ALA A 31 -15.37 -1.46 2.96
CA ALA A 31 -16.18 -2.53 3.52
C ALA A 31 -16.81 -2.12 4.87
N LYS A 32 -16.03 -1.53 5.79
CA LYS A 32 -16.54 -1.02 7.07
C LYS A 32 -17.67 -0.01 6.85
N LYS A 33 -17.49 0.96 5.94
CA LYS A 33 -18.51 1.99 5.64
C LYS A 33 -19.76 1.42 4.97
N LEU A 34 -19.61 0.51 4.02
CA LEU A 34 -20.75 -0.13 3.34
C LEU A 34 -21.57 -0.99 4.31
N ILE A 35 -20.89 -1.78 5.15
CA ILE A 35 -21.55 -2.60 6.17
C ILE A 35 -22.26 -1.71 7.20
N GLN A 36 -21.61 -0.63 7.66
CA GLN A 36 -22.21 0.32 8.58
C GLN A 36 -23.50 0.94 8.00
N ALA A 37 -23.47 1.35 6.73
CA ALA A 37 -24.64 1.91 6.06
C ALA A 37 -25.77 0.88 5.92
N GLN A 38 -25.45 -0.38 5.58
CA GLN A 38 -26.44 -1.42 5.32
C GLN A 38 -27.04 -2.02 6.59
N LEU A 39 -26.22 -2.24 7.62
CA LEU A 39 -26.62 -2.92 8.87
C LEU A 39 -26.86 -1.96 10.03
N LYS A 40 -26.61 -0.65 9.83
CA LYS A 40 -26.72 0.39 10.87
C LYS A 40 -25.91 0.08 12.14
N LYS A 41 -24.81 -0.64 11.98
CA LYS A 41 -23.93 -1.08 13.06
C LYS A 41 -22.48 -0.91 12.64
N ASP A 42 -21.66 -0.36 13.52
CA ASP A 42 -20.22 -0.28 13.28
C ASP A 42 -19.55 -1.61 13.61
N TYR A 43 -18.62 -2.02 12.75
CA TYR A 43 -17.89 -3.28 12.86
C TYR A 43 -16.39 -3.03 12.82
N ASP A 44 -15.67 -3.86 13.56
CA ASP A 44 -14.21 -3.79 13.64
C ASP A 44 -13.55 -4.45 12.43
N PRO A 45 -12.47 -3.86 11.89
CA PRO A 45 -11.73 -4.43 10.78
C PRO A 45 -10.89 -5.62 11.26
N ALA A 46 -11.38 -6.83 11.02
CA ALA A 46 -10.63 -8.07 11.33
C ALA A 46 -9.34 -8.22 10.51
N GLY A 47 -9.26 -7.60 9.33
CA GLY A 47 -8.03 -7.51 8.54
C GLY A 47 -8.19 -7.74 7.04
N SER A 48 -7.05 -7.83 6.37
CA SER A 48 -6.97 -8.05 4.93
C SER A 48 -5.89 -9.07 4.55
N GLU A 49 -6.13 -9.77 3.44
CA GLU A 49 -5.25 -10.83 2.95
C GLU A 49 -5.08 -10.71 1.43
N ILE A 50 -3.89 -11.05 0.95
CA ILE A 50 -3.69 -11.41 -0.45
C ILE A 50 -3.84 -12.93 -0.56
N TYR A 51 -4.68 -13.39 -1.48
CA TYR A 51 -4.71 -14.80 -1.87
C TYR A 51 -3.85 -14.97 -3.14
N SER A 52 -2.68 -15.59 -2.99
CA SER A 52 -1.76 -15.80 -4.09
C SER A 52 -2.14 -17.06 -4.88
N LEU A 53 -2.27 -16.89 -6.19
CA LEU A 53 -2.61 -17.95 -7.15
C LEU A 53 -1.36 -18.50 -7.88
N LYS A 54 -0.16 -18.13 -7.44
CA LYS A 54 1.09 -18.68 -8.00
C LYS A 54 1.19 -20.16 -7.68
N TYR A 55 1.30 -20.99 -8.71
CA TYR A 55 1.34 -22.46 -8.63
C TYR A 55 2.64 -23.05 -8.02
N SER A 56 3.45 -22.21 -7.37
CA SER A 56 4.58 -22.67 -6.56
C SER A 56 4.04 -22.92 -5.16
N GLU A 57 4.18 -24.16 -4.64
CA GLU A 57 3.57 -24.60 -3.38
C GLU A 57 3.83 -23.63 -2.21
N GLU A 58 5.06 -23.11 -2.09
CA GLU A 58 5.43 -22.17 -1.03
C GLU A 58 4.75 -20.80 -1.12
N LYS A 59 4.23 -20.44 -2.29
CA LYS A 59 3.68 -19.11 -2.59
C LYS A 59 2.20 -19.16 -2.88
N PHE A 60 1.56 -20.33 -2.92
CA PHE A 60 0.12 -20.46 -3.12
C PHE A 60 -0.64 -20.26 -1.80
N GLY A 61 -1.78 -19.57 -1.84
CA GLY A 61 -2.68 -19.42 -0.69
C GLY A 61 -2.63 -18.07 0.01
N ARG A 62 -3.14 -18.04 1.24
CA ARG A 62 -3.43 -16.81 1.99
C ARG A 62 -2.17 -16.17 2.58
N GLN A 63 -2.04 -14.87 2.38
CA GLN A 63 -0.95 -14.06 2.89
C GLN A 63 -1.53 -12.85 3.63
N PRO A 64 -1.53 -12.85 4.98
CA PRO A 64 -2.13 -11.76 5.75
C PRO A 64 -1.32 -10.48 5.62
N ILE A 65 -1.99 -9.34 5.46
CA ILE A 65 -1.37 -8.02 5.47
C ILE A 65 -1.46 -7.45 6.88
N LYS A 66 -0.30 -7.10 7.47
CA LYS A 66 -0.21 -6.61 8.84
C LYS A 66 0.80 -5.47 8.97
N LEU A 67 0.49 -4.50 9.83
CA LEU A 67 1.42 -3.44 10.25
C LEU A 67 2.50 -3.92 11.24
N SER A 68 2.35 -5.13 11.80
CA SER A 68 3.33 -5.74 12.69
C SER A 68 3.69 -7.15 12.22
N ARG A 69 4.96 -7.52 12.38
CA ARG A 69 5.45 -8.90 12.16
C ARG A 69 5.38 -9.73 13.44
N LYS A 70 5.18 -9.10 14.60
CA LYS A 70 5.10 -9.79 15.89
C LYS A 70 3.76 -10.52 15.99
N LYS A 71 3.73 -11.57 16.81
CA LYS A 71 2.48 -12.21 17.20
C LYS A 71 1.68 -11.22 18.04
N THR A 72 0.43 -11.02 17.66
CA THR A 72 -0.52 -10.08 18.25
C THR A 72 -1.74 -10.83 18.74
N THR A 73 -2.45 -10.23 19.69
CA THR A 73 -3.78 -10.64 20.12
C THR A 73 -4.84 -10.17 19.11
N ALA A 74 -6.07 -10.67 19.22
CA ALA A 74 -7.16 -10.24 18.35
C ALA A 74 -7.49 -8.74 18.53
N VAL A 75 -7.38 -8.23 19.75
CA VAL A 75 -7.62 -6.80 20.06
C VAL A 75 -6.54 -5.94 19.41
N GLU A 76 -5.27 -6.31 19.57
CA GLU A 76 -4.15 -5.62 18.92
C GLU A 76 -4.25 -5.67 17.39
N ASP A 77 -4.72 -6.78 16.80
CA ASP A 77 -4.92 -6.88 15.35
C ASP A 77 -5.98 -5.88 14.87
N VAL A 78 -7.09 -5.70 15.60
CA VAL A 78 -8.12 -4.71 15.29
C VAL A 78 -7.53 -3.29 15.35
N GLU A 79 -6.83 -2.94 16.42
CA GLU A 79 -6.21 -1.63 16.59
C GLU A 79 -5.21 -1.32 15.46
N LEU A 80 -4.36 -2.29 15.10
CA LEU A 80 -3.42 -2.15 13.99
C LEU A 80 -4.13 -2.02 12.64
N ASN A 81 -5.26 -2.68 12.43
CA ASN A 81 -6.02 -2.54 11.19
C ASN A 81 -6.73 -1.19 11.09
N GLU A 82 -7.23 -0.65 12.20
CA GLU A 82 -7.76 0.73 12.25
C GLU A 82 -6.64 1.75 11.97
N GLU A 83 -5.46 1.57 12.55
CA GLU A 83 -4.29 2.42 12.26
C GLU A 83 -3.87 2.32 10.78
N LEU A 84 -3.92 1.12 10.20
CA LEU A 84 -3.63 0.93 8.77
C LEU A 84 -4.64 1.65 7.87
N ILE A 85 -5.92 1.64 8.24
CA ILE A 85 -6.95 2.42 7.55
C ILE A 85 -6.66 3.92 7.67
N LYS A 86 -6.29 4.40 8.86
CA LYS A 86 -5.97 5.80 9.09
C LYS A 86 -4.78 6.26 8.24
N ILE A 87 -3.66 5.54 8.26
CA ILE A 87 -2.49 5.82 7.41
C ILE A 87 -2.88 5.90 5.94
N CYS A 88 -3.78 5.02 5.49
CA CYS A 88 -4.27 5.03 4.12
C CYS A 88 -5.05 6.31 3.79
N LEU A 89 -5.97 6.73 4.66
CA LEU A 89 -6.78 7.93 4.43
C LEU A 89 -5.90 9.19 4.43
N GLU A 90 -4.97 9.31 5.38
CA GLU A 90 -4.01 10.42 5.42
C GLU A 90 -3.13 10.47 4.16
N ALA A 91 -2.70 9.31 3.64
CA ALA A 91 -1.96 9.23 2.40
C ALA A 91 -2.80 9.67 1.19
N VAL A 92 -4.07 9.23 1.11
CA VAL A 92 -5.00 9.62 0.05
C VAL A 92 -5.24 11.12 0.06
N GLU A 93 -5.50 11.73 1.22
CA GLU A 93 -5.70 13.17 1.37
C GLU A 93 -4.46 13.94 0.89
N ARG A 94 -3.27 13.54 1.33
CA ARG A 94 -2.00 14.12 0.88
C ARG A 94 -1.80 14.02 -0.63
N TYR A 95 -2.13 12.88 -1.22
CA TYR A 95 -2.00 12.68 -2.67
C TYR A 95 -2.99 13.52 -3.46
N ILE A 96 -4.24 13.63 -3.01
CA ILE A 96 -5.26 14.49 -3.64
C ILE A 96 -4.83 15.96 -3.58
N ALA A 97 -4.39 16.43 -2.42
CA ALA A 97 -3.92 17.81 -2.26
C ALA A 97 -2.75 18.12 -3.21
N ALA A 98 -1.75 17.23 -3.29
CA ALA A 98 -0.63 17.40 -4.21
C ALA A 98 -1.08 17.46 -5.68
N ILE A 99 -2.03 16.61 -6.09
CA ILE A 99 -2.58 16.62 -7.45
C ILE A 99 -3.31 17.95 -7.73
N GLN A 100 -4.13 18.42 -6.80
CA GLN A 100 -4.87 19.68 -6.93
C GLN A 100 -3.94 20.89 -7.02
N GLU A 101 -2.82 20.87 -6.31
CA GLU A 101 -1.79 21.90 -6.35
C GLU A 101 -0.86 21.78 -7.57
N GLY A 102 -1.06 20.79 -8.45
CA GLY A 102 -0.23 20.58 -9.63
C GLY A 102 1.18 20.04 -9.33
N LYS A 103 1.40 19.41 -8.17
CA LYS A 103 2.69 18.85 -7.75
C LYS A 103 2.91 17.48 -8.39
N PHE A 104 3.61 17.44 -9.53
CA PHE A 104 3.96 16.22 -10.27
C PHE A 104 5.48 16.00 -10.37
N HIS A 105 6.20 16.12 -9.26
CA HIS A 105 7.64 15.92 -9.23
C HIS A 105 8.02 14.45 -9.49
N LEU A 106 9.26 14.22 -9.90
CA LEU A 106 9.82 12.88 -10.03
C LEU A 106 9.83 12.15 -8.68
N SER A 107 9.79 10.81 -8.71
CA SER A 107 9.77 10.01 -7.50
C SER A 107 11.00 10.27 -6.63
N MET A 108 10.76 10.55 -5.34
CA MET A 108 11.80 10.80 -4.32
C MET A 108 12.16 9.54 -3.52
N LEU A 109 11.62 8.37 -3.89
CA LEU A 109 11.98 7.12 -3.22
C LEU A 109 13.46 6.79 -3.46
N GLU A 110 14.17 6.40 -2.40
CA GLU A 110 15.58 5.97 -2.49
C GLU A 110 15.74 4.77 -3.43
N ASP A 111 14.82 3.80 -3.33
CA ASP A 111 14.76 2.59 -4.15
C ASP A 111 13.80 2.73 -5.34
N ARG A 112 13.59 3.96 -5.84
CA ARG A 112 12.67 4.24 -6.96
C ARG A 112 12.91 3.40 -8.20
N GLU A 113 14.15 3.04 -8.50
CA GLU A 113 14.47 2.22 -9.68
C GLU A 113 13.82 0.84 -9.59
N ALA A 114 13.93 0.19 -8.43
CA ALA A 114 13.34 -1.12 -8.18
C ALA A 114 11.83 -1.04 -7.91
N LYS A 115 11.30 0.06 -7.35
CA LYS A 115 9.87 0.15 -7.02
C LYS A 115 9.00 0.70 -8.14
N VAL A 116 9.54 1.62 -8.96
CA VAL A 116 8.74 2.42 -9.89
C VAL A 116 9.35 2.42 -11.30
N CYS A 117 10.61 2.84 -11.45
CA CYS A 117 11.16 3.18 -12.77
C CYS A 117 11.29 1.96 -13.68
N GLN A 118 11.66 0.78 -13.16
CA GLN A 118 11.75 -0.44 -13.97
C GLN A 118 10.42 -0.90 -14.59
N TYR A 119 9.29 -0.43 -14.04
CA TYR A 119 7.94 -0.76 -14.49
C TYR A 119 7.24 0.41 -15.21
N CYS A 120 7.91 1.57 -15.37
CA CYS A 120 7.31 2.80 -15.85
C CYS A 120 7.53 3.03 -17.36
N ASN A 121 6.44 3.12 -18.13
CA ASN A 121 6.49 3.39 -19.57
C ASN A 121 6.92 4.83 -19.92
N PHE A 122 6.89 5.76 -18.96
CA PHE A 122 7.26 7.16 -19.16
C PHE A 122 8.75 7.43 -18.93
N ARG A 123 9.59 6.38 -18.84
CA ARG A 123 11.03 6.51 -18.54
C ARG A 123 11.77 7.43 -19.52
N ALA A 124 11.42 7.39 -20.81
CA ALA A 124 12.02 8.27 -21.83
C ALA A 124 11.57 9.73 -21.71
N ILE A 125 10.41 9.99 -21.11
CA ILE A 125 9.83 11.34 -20.97
C ILE A 125 10.30 11.98 -19.67
N CYS A 126 10.40 11.20 -18.59
CA CYS A 126 10.68 11.74 -17.26
C CYS A 126 12.12 12.25 -17.08
N ARG A 127 13.07 11.82 -17.93
CA ARG A 127 14.49 12.23 -17.92
C ARG A 127 15.18 12.12 -16.55
N ILE A 128 14.68 11.29 -15.65
CA ILE A 128 15.20 11.14 -14.28
C ILE A 128 16.66 10.68 -14.24
N GLN A 129 17.11 10.01 -15.31
CA GLN A 129 18.49 9.54 -15.45
C GLN A 129 19.45 10.66 -15.86
N GLU A 130 18.96 11.69 -16.56
CA GLU A 130 19.73 12.89 -16.91
C GLU A 130 19.92 13.80 -15.69
N ALA A 131 18.93 13.83 -14.79
CA ALA A 131 19.02 14.54 -13.51
C ALA A 131 20.03 13.90 -12.54
N GLY A 132 20.55 12.70 -12.84
CA GLY A 132 21.53 11.97 -12.03
C GLY A 132 22.99 12.41 -12.21
N CYS A 133 23.31 13.28 -13.17
CA CYS A 133 24.65 13.87 -13.28
C CYS A 133 24.77 15.12 -12.39
N ARG A 134 24.80 14.92 -11.06
CA ARG A 134 25.33 15.87 -10.04
C ARG A 134 25.13 15.37 -8.60
N ILE A 135 25.56 14.14 -8.29
CA ILE A 135 25.98 13.81 -6.92
C ILE A 135 27.21 12.90 -7.02
N SER A 136 28.35 13.51 -7.35
CA SER A 136 29.67 12.92 -7.17
C SER A 136 30.49 13.90 -6.35
N ASN A 137 30.79 13.51 -5.11
CA ASN A 137 31.88 13.96 -4.24
C ASN A 137 32.13 15.48 -4.10
N ILE A 138 31.64 16.03 -2.99
CA ILE A 138 32.41 16.96 -2.14
C ILE A 138 32.35 16.40 -0.72
#